data_AF-A0A950B316-F1
#
_entry.id   AF-A0A950B316-F1
#
_cell.length_a   1.000
_cell.length_b   1.000
_cell.length_c   1.000
_cell.angle_alpha   90.00
_cell.angle_beta   90.00
_cell.angle_gamma   90.00
#
_symmetry.space_group_name_H-M   'P 1'
#
loop_
_entity.id
_entity.type
_entity.pdbx_description
1 polymer ?
#
loop_
_entity_poly.entity_id
_entity_poly.type
_entity_poly.pdbx_seq_one_letter_code
_entity_poly.pdbx_strand_id
1 'polypeptide(L)'
;LMRESGVTPQHLADVVVKNRANGVHNPDAMFRKAVTAEEVLASRLVCDPLHLWMLCSPNEGAAALVLRTADGSRPAAPGSAGRGGRVQVRVAAATLRSHLPGNVLSEATPMSGLVDDDVPAATTLAARAAFDQAGLGPSDLDVVECQDTDAARELLSYEELGLCPAGDAAKLLEEGATRMGGRLPVNPSGGLLSKGEPLGASALGQLVELTRQLRGEAGPRQVDGARVALGHTVGRGANASVVILTR
;
A
#
# COMPACT_ATOMS: atom_id res chain seq x y z
N LEU A 1 7.99 -15.81 7.02
CA LEU A 1 7.03 -15.01 7.83
C LEU A 1 6.60 -15.73 9.12
N MET A 2 5.48 -16.48 9.18
CA MET A 2 5.00 -17.02 10.47
C MET A 2 6.00 -17.89 11.24
N ARG A 3 6.85 -18.65 10.54
CA ARG A 3 7.92 -19.47 11.15
C ARG A 3 9.05 -18.64 11.77
N GLU A 4 9.26 -17.41 11.31
CA GLU A 4 10.46 -16.61 11.59
C GLU A 4 10.16 -15.34 12.39
N SER A 5 8.94 -14.80 12.32
CA SER A 5 8.60 -13.47 12.85
C SER A 5 7.47 -13.45 13.89
N GLY A 6 7.02 -14.63 14.37
CA GLY A 6 5.96 -14.70 15.37
C GLY A 6 4.57 -14.24 14.87
N VAL A 7 4.40 -14.00 13.57
CA VAL A 7 3.10 -13.73 12.96
C VAL A 7 2.17 -14.92 13.19
N THR A 8 0.94 -14.66 13.61
CA THR A 8 -0.10 -15.65 13.88
C THR A 8 -1.25 -15.52 12.87
N PRO A 9 -2.14 -16.52 12.73
CA PRO A 9 -3.36 -16.38 11.94
C PRO A 9 -4.23 -15.21 12.41
N GLN A 10 -4.19 -14.90 13.71
CA GLN A 10 -4.88 -13.74 14.29
C GLN A 10 -4.35 -12.42 13.70
N HIS A 11 -3.03 -12.26 13.55
CA HIS A 11 -2.46 -11.05 12.92
C HIS A 11 -2.89 -10.91 11.46
N LEU A 12 -2.96 -12.02 10.72
CA LEU A 12 -3.47 -12.01 9.34
C LEU A 12 -4.95 -11.56 9.30
N ALA A 13 -5.76 -12.03 10.25
CA ALA A 13 -7.14 -11.58 10.37
C ALA A 13 -7.25 -10.09 10.75
N ASP A 14 -6.38 -9.60 11.64
CA ASP A 14 -6.37 -8.21 12.08
C ASP A 14 -6.00 -7.22 10.97
N VAL A 15 -5.16 -7.63 10.01
CA VAL A 15 -4.94 -6.85 8.77
C VAL A 15 -6.24 -6.65 8.01
N VAL A 16 -7.03 -7.72 7.83
CA VAL A 16 -8.33 -7.66 7.15
C VAL A 16 -9.30 -6.78 7.92
N VAL A 17 -9.38 -6.93 9.25
CA VAL A 17 -10.25 -6.11 10.12
C VAL A 17 -9.92 -4.63 9.94
N LYS A 18 -8.64 -4.26 9.99
CA LYS A 18 -8.18 -2.88 9.74
C LYS A 18 -8.61 -2.39 8.37
N ASN A 19 -8.31 -3.13 7.31
CA ASN A 19 -8.60 -2.72 5.93
C ASN A 19 -10.11 -2.60 5.66
N ARG A 20 -10.91 -3.54 6.19
CA ARG A 20 -12.38 -3.46 6.10
C ARG A 20 -12.95 -2.28 6.88
N ALA A 21 -12.39 -1.93 8.03
CA ALA A 21 -12.78 -0.73 8.78
C ALA A 21 -12.46 0.55 7.98
N ASN A 22 -11.26 0.67 7.41
CA ASN A 22 -10.84 1.79 6.57
C ASN A 22 -11.75 1.94 5.33
N GLY A 23 -12.14 0.81 4.72
CA GLY A 23 -12.99 0.76 3.54
C GLY A 23 -14.46 1.15 3.75
N VAL A 24 -14.99 1.16 4.99
CA VAL A 24 -16.41 1.47 5.28
C VAL A 24 -16.86 2.78 4.64
N HIS A 25 -16.05 3.82 4.79
CA HIS A 25 -16.36 5.16 4.28
C HIS A 25 -15.78 5.44 2.91
N ASN A 26 -15.16 4.47 2.24
CA ASN A 26 -14.63 4.64 0.90
C ASN A 26 -15.73 4.37 -0.14
N PRO A 27 -16.20 5.39 -0.89
CA PRO A 27 -17.23 5.18 -1.92
C PRO A 27 -16.72 4.31 -3.08
N ASP A 28 -15.41 4.24 -3.28
CA ASP A 28 -14.77 3.47 -4.35
C ASP A 28 -14.48 2.02 -3.93
N ALA A 29 -14.79 1.62 -2.69
CA ALA A 29 -14.49 0.28 -2.21
C ALA A 29 -15.59 -0.74 -2.55
N MET A 30 -15.19 -1.91 -3.06
CA MET A 30 -16.07 -3.05 -3.30
C MET A 30 -16.77 -3.52 -2.03
N PHE A 31 -16.03 -3.62 -0.93
CA PHE A 31 -16.56 -3.95 0.39
C PHE A 31 -16.52 -2.72 1.29
N ARG A 32 -17.68 -2.37 1.83
CA ARG A 32 -17.87 -1.18 2.69
C ARG A 32 -18.47 -1.55 4.04
N LYS A 33 -18.16 -2.75 4.52
CA LYS A 33 -18.62 -3.31 5.80
C LYS A 33 -17.41 -3.73 6.61
N ALA A 34 -17.35 -3.28 7.86
CA ALA A 34 -16.41 -3.78 8.85
C ALA A 34 -16.68 -5.25 9.17
N VAL A 35 -15.64 -5.97 9.55
CA VAL A 35 -15.68 -7.39 9.94
C VAL A 35 -14.90 -7.58 11.23
N THR A 36 -15.16 -8.68 11.92
CA THR A 36 -14.39 -9.12 13.09
C THR A 36 -13.34 -10.17 12.68
N ALA A 37 -12.30 -10.33 13.50
CA ALA A 37 -11.29 -11.35 13.24
C ALA A 37 -11.90 -12.77 13.27
N GLU A 38 -12.89 -13.01 14.13
CA GLU A 38 -13.62 -14.27 14.19
C GLU A 38 -14.32 -14.58 12.86
N GLU A 39 -15.03 -13.61 12.27
CA GLU A 39 -15.68 -13.82 10.97
C GLU A 39 -14.64 -14.07 9.85
N VAL A 40 -13.50 -13.38 9.89
CA VAL A 40 -12.40 -13.59 8.92
C VAL A 40 -11.84 -15.01 9.03
N LEU A 41 -11.54 -15.47 10.24
CA LEU A 41 -11.02 -16.83 10.52
C LEU A 41 -12.07 -17.92 10.27
N ALA A 42 -13.36 -17.60 10.38
CA ALA A 42 -14.46 -18.51 10.05
C ALA A 42 -14.74 -18.60 8.54
N SER A 43 -14.19 -17.68 7.73
CA SER A 43 -14.37 -17.72 6.28
C SER A 43 -13.68 -18.94 5.65
N ARG A 44 -14.08 -19.32 4.43
CA ARG A 44 -13.58 -20.54 3.78
C ARG A 44 -12.05 -20.53 3.67
N LEU A 45 -11.38 -21.57 4.18
CA LEU A 45 -9.94 -21.76 3.96
C LEU A 45 -9.64 -21.92 2.46
N VAL A 46 -8.63 -21.20 1.96
CA VAL A 46 -8.23 -21.28 0.54
C VAL A 46 -6.86 -21.95 0.40
N CYS A 47 -5.86 -21.45 1.13
CA CYS A 47 -4.51 -22.01 1.17
C CYS A 47 -3.95 -21.76 2.56
N ASP A 48 -3.72 -22.81 3.35
CA ASP A 48 -3.26 -22.67 4.74
C ASP A 48 -2.05 -21.71 4.84
N PRO A 49 -2.11 -20.64 5.64
CA PRO A 49 -3.13 -20.27 6.64
C PRO A 49 -4.16 -19.21 6.19
N LEU A 50 -4.19 -18.86 4.89
CA LEU A 50 -5.03 -17.82 4.31
C LEU A 50 -6.47 -18.29 4.04
N HIS A 51 -7.40 -17.61 4.69
CA HIS A 51 -8.84 -17.76 4.46
C HIS A 51 -9.32 -16.80 3.35
N LEU A 52 -10.51 -17.06 2.80
CA LEU A 52 -11.06 -16.34 1.65
C LEU A 52 -11.07 -14.82 1.82
N TRP A 53 -11.36 -14.33 3.03
CA TRP A 53 -11.40 -12.89 3.29
C TRP A 53 -10.02 -12.25 3.49
N MET A 54 -8.96 -13.07 3.57
CA MET A 54 -7.56 -12.63 3.61
C MET A 54 -6.96 -12.45 2.21
N LEU A 55 -7.74 -12.64 1.15
CA LEU A 55 -7.33 -12.49 -0.24
C LEU A 55 -8.07 -11.31 -0.88
N CYS A 56 -7.41 -10.58 -1.77
CA CYS A 56 -8.06 -9.56 -2.57
C CYS A 56 -9.19 -10.17 -3.41
N SER A 57 -10.17 -9.35 -3.76
CA SER A 57 -11.25 -9.76 -4.67
C SER A 57 -11.02 -9.18 -6.06
N PRO A 58 -11.03 -10.01 -7.12
CA PRO A 58 -11.04 -9.51 -8.49
C PRO A 58 -12.22 -8.55 -8.68
N ASN A 59 -11.96 -7.38 -9.25
CA ASN A 59 -13.01 -6.43 -9.58
C ASN A 59 -12.73 -5.71 -10.91
N GLU A 60 -13.68 -4.89 -11.31
CA GLU A 60 -13.54 -3.97 -12.43
C GLU A 60 -13.45 -2.52 -11.90
N GLY A 61 -12.61 -1.71 -12.52
CA GLY A 61 -12.42 -0.32 -12.12
C GLY A 61 -11.40 0.40 -12.98
N ALA A 62 -11.40 1.73 -12.86
CA ALA A 62 -10.46 2.60 -13.56
C ALA A 62 -9.99 3.73 -12.62
N ALA A 63 -8.73 4.13 -12.78
CA ALA A 63 -8.16 5.28 -12.12
C ALA A 63 -7.30 6.05 -13.11
N ALA A 64 -7.26 7.37 -12.97
CA ALA A 64 -6.51 8.25 -13.84
C ALA A 64 -5.88 9.40 -13.06
N LEU A 65 -4.67 9.80 -13.46
CA LEU A 65 -3.96 10.96 -12.94
C LEU A 65 -3.69 11.93 -14.08
N VAL A 66 -3.76 13.23 -13.78
CA VAL A 66 -3.36 14.29 -14.71
C VAL A 66 -2.11 14.95 -14.15
N LEU A 67 -1.00 14.79 -14.86
CA LEU A 67 0.31 15.32 -14.46
C LEU A 67 0.66 16.58 -15.25
N ARG A 68 1.42 17.47 -14.62
CA ARG A 68 2.05 18.63 -15.26
C ARG A 68 3.49 18.74 -14.78
N THR A 69 4.34 19.38 -15.58
CA THR A 69 5.68 19.75 -15.13
C THR A 69 5.59 20.79 -13.99
N ALA A 70 6.49 20.65 -13.03
CA ALA A 70 6.55 21.52 -11.86
C ALA A 70 7.10 22.93 -12.18
N ASP A 71 7.86 23.07 -13.28
CA ASP A 71 8.51 24.30 -13.74
C ASP A 71 7.53 25.36 -14.29
N GLY A 72 6.24 25.04 -14.39
CA GLY A 72 5.23 25.99 -14.87
C GLY A 72 5.33 26.33 -16.36
N SER A 73 6.21 25.67 -17.13
CA SER A 73 6.50 25.98 -18.54
C SER A 73 5.29 25.86 -19.46
N ARG A 74 4.26 25.10 -19.05
CA ARG A 74 3.01 24.98 -19.78
C ARG A 74 1.90 25.82 -19.13
N PRO A 75 1.19 26.68 -19.89
CA PRO A 75 0.06 27.43 -19.37
C PRO A 75 -1.00 26.47 -18.83
N ALA A 76 -1.63 26.88 -17.73
CA ALA A 76 -2.66 26.09 -17.08
C ALA A 76 -3.81 25.80 -18.07
N ALA A 77 -4.35 24.59 -18.04
CA ALA A 77 -5.38 24.19 -19.01
C ALA A 77 -6.56 25.18 -19.02
N PRO A 78 -7.19 25.47 -20.18
CA PRO A 78 -8.37 26.32 -20.25
C PRO A 78 -9.43 25.85 -19.24
N GLY A 79 -9.90 26.74 -18.36
CA GLY A 79 -10.82 26.41 -17.26
C GLY A 79 -10.17 26.11 -15.90
N SER A 80 -8.84 26.18 -15.79
CA SER A 80 -8.12 26.03 -14.51
C SER A 80 -7.96 27.33 -13.70
N ALA A 81 -8.40 28.47 -14.25
CA ALA A 81 -8.27 29.81 -13.65
C ALA A 81 -8.99 29.98 -12.29
N GLY A 82 -9.83 29.03 -11.87
CA GLY A 82 -10.45 28.97 -10.53
C GLY A 82 -9.85 27.91 -9.59
N ARG A 83 -8.84 27.13 -10.02
CA ARG A 83 -8.22 26.05 -9.22
C ARG A 83 -6.95 26.48 -8.49
N GLY A 84 -6.60 27.77 -8.52
CA GLY A 84 -5.41 28.33 -7.88
C GLY A 84 -5.33 28.13 -6.35
N GLY A 85 -6.45 27.79 -5.70
CA GLY A 85 -6.49 27.47 -4.26
C GLY A 85 -6.36 25.98 -3.91
N ARG A 86 -6.27 25.07 -4.90
CA ARG A 86 -6.11 23.63 -4.60
C ARG A 86 -4.67 23.32 -4.25
N VAL A 87 -4.52 22.60 -3.15
CA VAL A 87 -3.24 22.03 -2.69
C VAL A 87 -2.61 21.23 -3.83
N GLN A 88 -1.39 21.64 -4.21
CA GLN A 88 -0.60 20.92 -5.19
C GLN A 88 -0.05 19.65 -4.54
N VAL A 89 0.06 18.58 -5.32
CA VAL A 89 0.69 17.35 -4.89
C VAL A 89 1.79 17.05 -5.89
N ARG A 90 3.02 16.97 -5.40
CA ARG A 90 4.21 16.74 -6.21
C ARG A 90 4.58 15.27 -6.15
N VAL A 91 4.97 14.71 -7.29
CA VAL A 91 5.69 13.44 -7.34
C VAL A 91 7.15 13.72 -6.97
N ALA A 92 7.55 13.36 -5.75
CA ALA A 92 8.93 13.54 -5.27
C ALA A 92 9.84 12.43 -5.80
N ALA A 93 9.33 11.21 -5.85
CA ALA A 93 10.00 10.07 -6.48
C ALA A 93 8.98 9.13 -7.13
N ALA A 94 9.41 8.44 -8.18
CA ALA A 94 8.69 7.33 -8.80
C ALA A 94 9.72 6.34 -9.31
N THR A 95 9.82 5.18 -8.66
CA THR A 95 10.84 4.17 -8.96
C THR A 95 10.19 2.85 -9.33
N LEU A 96 10.91 2.09 -10.14
CA LEU A 96 10.61 0.70 -10.48
C LEU A 96 11.89 -0.09 -10.31
N ARG A 97 11.81 -1.24 -9.64
CA ARG A 97 12.89 -2.22 -9.54
C ARG A 97 12.34 -3.61 -9.79
N SER A 98 13.15 -4.42 -10.47
CA SER A 98 12.92 -5.84 -10.66
C SER A 98 13.73 -6.63 -9.65
N HIS A 99 13.35 -7.89 -9.41
CA HIS A 99 14.14 -8.82 -8.63
C HIS A 99 15.57 -8.97 -9.19
N LEU A 100 16.50 -9.24 -8.29
CA LEU A 100 17.85 -9.66 -8.62
C LEU A 100 17.90 -11.20 -8.72
N PRO A 101 18.84 -11.78 -9.48
CA PRO A 101 19.07 -13.23 -9.46
C PRO A 101 19.17 -13.76 -8.03
N GLY A 102 18.48 -14.87 -7.72
CA GLY A 102 18.42 -15.46 -6.38
C GLY A 102 17.23 -15.03 -5.53
N ASN A 103 16.58 -13.90 -5.84
CA ASN A 103 15.33 -13.49 -5.20
C ASN A 103 14.13 -14.01 -5.99
N VAL A 104 13.34 -14.91 -5.39
CA VAL A 104 12.28 -15.64 -6.11
C VAL A 104 10.89 -15.47 -5.51
N LEU A 105 10.64 -14.40 -4.75
CA LEU A 105 9.28 -14.08 -4.32
C LEU A 105 8.50 -13.37 -5.43
N SER A 106 8.14 -14.14 -6.46
CA SER A 106 6.91 -13.89 -7.22
C SER A 106 6.00 -15.09 -7.02
N GLU A 107 4.69 -14.88 -6.97
CA GLU A 107 3.61 -15.82 -6.63
C GLU A 107 3.51 -17.12 -7.48
N ALA A 108 4.54 -17.46 -8.25
CA ALA A 108 4.80 -18.80 -8.75
C ALA A 108 6.21 -19.20 -8.31
N THR A 109 6.27 -20.25 -7.48
CA THR A 109 7.46 -21.02 -7.11
C THR A 109 8.45 -21.11 -8.28
N PRO A 110 9.78 -21.02 -8.06
CA PRO A 110 10.72 -21.46 -9.07
C PRO A 110 10.42 -22.93 -9.38
N MET A 111 10.20 -23.27 -10.65
CA MET A 111 10.22 -24.67 -11.07
C MET A 111 11.59 -25.33 -10.79
N SER A 112 12.62 -24.55 -10.43
CA SER A 112 13.88 -24.99 -9.82
C SER A 112 14.76 -23.76 -9.57
N GLY A 113 15.16 -23.49 -8.33
CA GLY A 113 16.10 -22.41 -8.00
C GLY A 113 16.40 -22.35 -6.51
N LEU A 114 17.68 -22.15 -6.17
CA LEU A 114 18.12 -21.86 -4.80
C LEU A 114 17.55 -20.50 -4.38
N VAL A 115 16.96 -20.43 -3.19
CA VAL A 115 16.55 -19.17 -2.55
C VAL A 115 17.77 -18.60 -1.85
N ASP A 116 18.12 -17.35 -2.15
CA ASP A 116 19.16 -16.61 -1.46
C ASP A 116 18.51 -15.51 -0.62
N ASP A 117 18.41 -15.76 0.69
CA ASP A 117 17.77 -14.86 1.65
C ASP A 117 18.58 -13.56 1.89
N ASP A 118 19.85 -13.52 1.45
CA ASP A 118 20.68 -12.31 1.51
C ASP A 118 20.33 -11.32 0.38
N VAL A 119 19.57 -11.75 -0.64
CA VAL A 119 19.19 -10.88 -1.77
C VAL A 119 17.96 -10.04 -1.41
N PRO A 120 18.08 -8.69 -1.37
CA PRO A 120 16.96 -7.83 -0.98
C PRO A 120 15.74 -8.00 -1.90
N ALA A 121 14.54 -7.94 -1.32
CA ALA A 121 13.29 -7.93 -2.07
C ALA A 121 13.23 -6.75 -3.06
N ALA A 122 12.55 -6.95 -4.19
CA ALA A 122 12.33 -5.88 -5.17
C ALA A 122 11.67 -4.64 -4.52
N THR A 123 10.75 -4.84 -3.57
CA THR A 123 10.17 -3.77 -2.75
C THR A 123 11.24 -2.97 -2.02
N THR A 124 12.16 -3.64 -1.31
CA THR A 124 13.24 -2.99 -0.58
C THR A 124 14.14 -2.18 -1.50
N LEU A 125 14.46 -2.72 -2.68
CA LEU A 125 15.24 -2.01 -3.70
C LEU A 125 14.49 -0.77 -4.21
N ALA A 126 13.19 -0.90 -4.51
CA ALA A 126 12.36 0.20 -5.00
C ALA A 126 12.18 1.29 -3.93
N ALA A 127 11.93 0.89 -2.68
CA ALA A 127 11.76 1.78 -1.54
C ALA A 127 13.02 2.60 -1.28
N ARG A 128 14.18 1.95 -1.15
CA ARG A 128 15.47 2.64 -0.99
C ARG A 128 15.72 3.65 -2.10
N ALA A 129 15.54 3.23 -3.35
CA ALA A 129 15.70 4.13 -4.50
C ALA A 129 14.73 5.32 -4.47
N ALA A 130 13.48 5.12 -4.02
CA ALA A 130 12.50 6.20 -3.93
C ALA A 130 12.84 7.18 -2.82
N PHE A 131 13.23 6.68 -1.65
CA PHE A 131 13.70 7.48 -0.52
C PHE A 131 14.93 8.32 -0.89
N ASP A 132 15.94 7.70 -1.51
CA ASP A 132 17.14 8.37 -2.00
C ASP A 132 16.79 9.47 -3.02
N GLN A 133 15.92 9.17 -3.99
CA GLN A 133 15.49 10.13 -5.01
C GLN A 133 14.69 11.31 -4.41
N ALA A 134 13.88 11.05 -3.39
CA ALA A 134 13.07 12.07 -2.72
C ALA A 134 13.86 12.87 -1.67
N GLY A 135 15.01 12.37 -1.22
CA GLY A 135 15.75 12.93 -0.08
C GLY A 135 14.99 12.78 1.24
N LEU A 136 14.24 11.70 1.40
CA LEU A 136 13.38 11.38 2.55
C LEU A 136 13.68 9.97 3.07
N GLY A 137 13.19 9.62 4.25
CA GLY A 137 13.22 8.28 4.82
C GLY A 137 11.85 7.79 5.32
N PRO A 138 11.76 6.53 5.79
CA PRO A 138 10.51 5.96 6.28
C PRO A 138 9.86 6.75 7.44
N SER A 139 10.68 7.43 8.25
CA SER A 139 10.22 8.27 9.36
C SER A 139 9.53 9.56 8.93
N ASP A 140 9.69 9.97 7.67
CA ASP A 140 9.07 11.18 7.13
C ASP A 140 7.67 10.91 6.59
N LEU A 141 7.25 9.64 6.49
CA LEU A 141 5.95 9.27 5.93
C LEU A 141 4.82 9.58 6.91
N ASP A 142 3.72 10.14 6.39
CA ASP A 142 2.49 10.36 7.16
C ASP A 142 1.40 9.33 6.82
N VAL A 143 1.41 8.80 5.59
CA VAL A 143 0.37 7.88 5.11
C VAL A 143 0.92 6.96 4.02
N VAL A 144 0.50 5.70 4.04
CA VAL A 144 0.93 4.68 3.08
C VAL A 144 -0.28 4.00 2.43
N GLU A 145 -0.19 3.78 1.12
CA GLU A 145 -0.99 2.78 0.41
C GLU A 145 -0.02 1.73 -0.14
N CYS A 146 -0.11 0.49 0.32
CA CYS A 146 0.75 -0.62 -0.12
C CYS A 146 -0.07 -1.77 -0.69
N GLN A 147 0.58 -2.61 -1.49
CA GLN A 147 -0.05 -3.77 -2.11
C GLN A 147 -0.38 -4.84 -1.08
N ASP A 148 -1.67 -5.05 -0.82
CA ASP A 148 -2.24 -6.08 0.06
C ASP A 148 -3.06 -7.10 -0.75
N THR A 149 -2.45 -7.72 -1.77
CA THR A 149 -3.07 -8.83 -2.54
C THR A 149 -3.57 -9.94 -1.61
N ASP A 150 -2.87 -10.13 -0.50
CA ASP A 150 -3.30 -10.91 0.64
C ASP A 150 -2.83 -10.26 1.96
N ALA A 151 -3.38 -10.73 3.09
CA ALA A 151 -3.07 -10.21 4.41
C ALA A 151 -1.59 -10.37 4.82
N ALA A 152 -0.91 -11.43 4.37
CA ALA A 152 0.50 -11.64 4.69
C ALA A 152 1.39 -10.69 3.87
N ARG A 153 0.99 -10.37 2.63
CA ARG A 153 1.69 -9.44 1.75
C ARG A 153 1.79 -8.05 2.35
N GLU A 154 0.74 -7.54 3.01
CA GLU A 154 0.77 -6.26 3.72
C GLU A 154 1.83 -6.27 4.85
N LEU A 155 1.86 -7.32 5.68
CA LEU A 155 2.84 -7.45 6.77
C LEU A 155 4.28 -7.50 6.25
N LEU A 156 4.54 -8.31 5.22
CA LEU A 156 5.86 -8.36 4.58
C LEU A 156 6.27 -7.00 4.02
N SER A 157 5.31 -6.25 3.46
CA SER A 157 5.58 -4.91 2.95
C SER A 157 5.92 -3.90 4.04
N TYR A 158 5.49 -4.07 5.29
CA TYR A 158 5.91 -3.18 6.38
C TYR A 158 7.43 -3.23 6.58
N GLU A 159 8.01 -4.42 6.59
CA GLU A 159 9.45 -4.61 6.77
C GLU A 159 10.21 -4.21 5.50
N GLU A 160 9.74 -4.65 4.33
CA GLU A 160 10.41 -4.37 3.06
C GLU A 160 10.44 -2.88 2.70
N LEU A 161 9.42 -2.11 3.09
CA LEU A 161 9.34 -0.65 2.94
C LEU A 161 10.09 0.10 4.07
N GLY A 162 10.55 -0.60 5.11
CA GLY A 162 11.26 -0.01 6.25
C GLY A 162 10.36 0.72 7.25
N LEU A 163 9.06 0.38 7.33
CA LEU A 163 8.11 0.96 8.28
C LEU A 163 8.34 0.45 9.71
N CYS A 164 8.93 -0.75 9.82
CA CYS A 164 9.42 -1.37 11.04
C CYS A 164 10.69 -2.20 10.75
N PRO A 165 11.47 -2.56 11.79
CA PRO A 165 12.53 -3.56 11.66
C PRO A 165 12.03 -4.91 11.17
N ALA A 166 12.94 -5.74 10.65
CA ALA A 166 12.62 -7.11 10.27
C ALA A 166 12.13 -7.91 11.49
N GLY A 167 11.04 -8.66 11.33
CA GLY A 167 10.37 -9.39 12.40
C GLY A 167 9.34 -8.60 13.21
N ASP A 168 9.28 -7.27 13.08
CA ASP A 168 8.42 -6.41 13.90
C ASP A 168 7.06 -6.08 13.24
N ALA A 169 6.73 -6.66 12.07
CA ALA A 169 5.48 -6.36 11.36
C ALA A 169 4.21 -6.60 12.20
N ALA A 170 4.17 -7.72 12.94
CA ALA A 170 3.05 -8.05 13.83
C ALA A 170 2.91 -7.00 14.95
N LYS A 171 4.01 -6.68 15.61
CA LYS A 171 4.06 -5.69 16.69
C LYS A 171 3.58 -4.32 16.21
N LEU A 172 4.03 -3.89 15.02
CA LEU A 172 3.58 -2.64 14.41
C LEU A 172 2.05 -2.59 14.24
N LEU A 173 1.44 -3.70 13.82
CA LEU A 173 -0.02 -3.82 13.68
C LEU A 173 -0.74 -3.84 15.04
N GLU A 174 -0.24 -4.61 16.00
CA GLU A 174 -0.81 -4.77 17.35
C GLU A 174 -0.83 -3.46 18.14
N GLU A 175 0.25 -2.67 18.05
CA GLU A 175 0.35 -1.34 18.65
C GLU A 175 -0.64 -0.33 18.03
N GLY A 176 -1.34 -0.72 16.97
CA GLY A 176 -2.30 0.13 16.26
C GLY A 176 -1.64 1.22 15.41
N ALA A 177 -0.32 1.15 15.21
CA ALA A 177 0.44 2.17 14.48
C ALA A 177 -0.07 2.38 13.05
N THR A 178 -0.57 1.31 12.41
CA THR A 178 -1.05 1.32 11.02
C THR A 178 -2.54 1.59 10.85
N ARG A 179 -3.30 1.71 11.94
CA ARG A 179 -4.74 2.01 11.91
C ARG A 179 -4.97 3.50 11.66
N MET A 180 -6.19 3.86 11.25
CA MET A 180 -6.60 5.28 11.25
C MET A 180 -6.43 5.87 12.66
N GLY A 181 -5.77 7.03 12.76
CA GLY A 181 -5.39 7.66 14.04
C GLY A 181 -4.13 7.11 14.69
N GLY A 182 -3.54 6.05 14.14
CA GLY A 182 -2.20 5.58 14.51
C GLY A 182 -1.10 6.50 13.97
N ARG A 183 0.15 6.23 14.35
CA ARG A 183 1.31 7.06 13.95
C ARG A 183 1.62 7.03 12.45
N LEU A 184 1.20 5.99 11.73
CA LEU A 184 1.45 5.83 10.29
C LEU A 184 0.31 5.03 9.66
N PRO A 185 -0.86 5.62 9.38
CA PRO A 185 -1.98 4.91 8.78
C PRO A 185 -1.59 4.25 7.45
N VAL A 186 -1.86 2.95 7.35
CA VAL A 186 -1.63 2.15 6.14
C VAL A 186 -2.95 1.73 5.53
N ASN A 187 -3.07 1.88 4.21
CA ASN A 187 -4.24 1.55 3.42
C ASN A 187 -5.51 2.25 3.92
N PRO A 188 -5.52 3.60 4.07
CA PRO A 188 -6.73 4.35 4.46
C PRO A 188 -7.87 4.20 3.45
N SER A 189 -7.61 3.81 2.19
CA SER A 189 -8.66 3.44 1.24
C SER A 189 -9.38 2.12 1.58
N GLY A 190 -8.82 1.35 2.52
CA GLY A 190 -9.17 -0.03 2.79
C GLY A 190 -8.36 -1.06 2.01
N GLY A 191 -7.36 -0.63 1.23
CA GLY A 191 -6.48 -1.53 0.48
C GLY A 191 -7.24 -2.41 -0.51
N LEU A 192 -6.56 -3.32 -1.18
CA LEU A 192 -7.16 -4.30 -2.08
C LEU A 192 -8.07 -5.28 -1.34
N LEU A 193 -7.82 -5.54 -0.06
CA LEU A 193 -8.65 -6.41 0.79
C LEU A 193 -10.08 -5.88 1.01
N SER A 194 -10.29 -4.55 0.87
CA SER A 194 -11.63 -3.93 0.93
C SER A 194 -12.04 -3.30 -0.40
N LYS A 195 -11.13 -2.60 -1.07
CA LYS A 195 -11.39 -1.86 -2.31
C LYS A 195 -11.58 -2.77 -3.52
N GLY A 196 -10.97 -3.96 -3.49
CA GLY A 196 -10.86 -4.86 -4.63
C GLY A 196 -9.68 -4.50 -5.55
N GLU A 197 -9.33 -5.41 -6.44
CA GLU A 197 -8.13 -5.30 -7.28
C GLU A 197 -8.48 -5.30 -8.79
N PRO A 198 -8.71 -4.12 -9.38
CA PRO A 198 -8.68 -3.96 -10.82
C PRO A 198 -7.22 -3.85 -11.26
N LEU A 199 -6.61 -4.96 -11.71
CA LEU A 199 -5.16 -5.12 -11.91
C LEU A 199 -4.43 -3.90 -12.51
N GLY A 200 -4.96 -3.32 -13.60
CA GLY A 200 -4.33 -2.18 -14.27
C GLY A 200 -4.58 -0.81 -13.60
N ALA A 201 -5.55 -0.73 -12.70
CA ALA A 201 -5.98 0.51 -12.05
C ALA A 201 -5.58 0.61 -10.57
N SER A 202 -5.26 -0.51 -9.89
CA SER A 202 -4.94 -0.53 -8.45
C SER A 202 -3.84 0.47 -8.07
N ALA A 203 -2.69 0.44 -8.75
CA ALA A 203 -1.56 1.34 -8.47
C ALA A 203 -1.93 2.82 -8.62
N LEU A 204 -2.64 3.18 -9.70
CA LEU A 204 -3.12 4.55 -9.88
C LEU A 204 -4.21 4.90 -8.86
N GLY A 205 -5.03 3.94 -8.46
CA GLY A 205 -6.05 4.07 -7.43
C GLY A 205 -5.48 4.37 -6.05
N GLN A 206 -4.29 3.82 -5.72
CA GLN A 206 -3.52 4.19 -4.53
C GLN A 206 -3.13 5.67 -4.61
N LEU A 207 -2.53 6.10 -5.72
CA LEU A 207 -2.11 7.50 -5.92
C LEU A 207 -3.28 8.48 -5.89
N VAL A 208 -4.47 8.09 -6.37
CA VAL A 208 -5.69 8.88 -6.24
C VAL A 208 -6.08 9.09 -4.77
N GLU A 209 -6.07 8.02 -3.96
CA GLU A 209 -6.35 8.15 -2.52
C GLU A 209 -5.28 9.02 -1.85
N LEU A 210 -4.00 8.75 -2.06
CA LEU A 210 -2.92 9.53 -1.46
C LEU A 210 -2.98 11.01 -1.86
N THR A 211 -3.36 11.31 -3.10
CA THR A 211 -3.61 12.69 -3.54
C THR A 211 -4.78 13.31 -2.78
N ARG A 212 -5.87 12.58 -2.52
CA ARG A 212 -6.99 13.07 -1.69
C ARG A 212 -6.52 13.32 -0.26
N GLN A 213 -5.73 12.42 0.32
CA GLN A 213 -5.17 12.55 1.67
C GLN A 213 -4.32 13.82 1.79
N LEU A 214 -3.33 14.01 0.91
CA LEU A 214 -2.45 15.17 0.93
C LEU A 214 -3.18 16.50 0.69
N ARG A 215 -4.30 16.47 -0.04
CA ARG A 215 -5.13 17.66 -0.28
C ARG A 215 -6.10 17.99 0.85
N GLY A 216 -6.30 17.10 1.82
CA GLY A 216 -7.37 17.26 2.82
C GLY A 216 -8.76 16.94 2.25
N GLU A 217 -8.85 16.13 1.20
CA GLU A 217 -10.07 15.82 0.45
C GLU A 217 -10.56 14.37 0.68
N ALA A 218 -10.02 13.63 1.65
CA ALA A 218 -10.36 12.22 1.89
C ALA A 218 -11.60 12.00 2.79
N GLY A 219 -12.25 13.07 3.25
CA GLY A 219 -13.50 13.02 4.02
C GLY A 219 -13.32 12.28 5.36
N PRO A 220 -14.21 11.34 5.73
CA PRO A 220 -14.10 10.61 7.00
C PRO A 220 -12.83 9.74 7.13
N ARG A 221 -12.12 9.50 6.02
CA ARG A 221 -10.89 8.70 5.99
C ARG A 221 -9.63 9.58 6.05
N GLN A 222 -9.78 10.87 6.33
CA GLN A 222 -8.67 11.82 6.32
C GLN A 222 -7.64 11.49 7.41
N VAL A 223 -6.38 11.35 7.00
CA VAL A 223 -5.21 11.36 7.90
C VAL A 223 -4.89 12.82 8.20
N ASP A 224 -4.93 13.19 9.48
CA ASP A 224 -4.69 14.56 9.91
C ASP A 224 -3.24 14.99 9.62
N GLY A 225 -3.07 16.22 9.15
CA GLY A 225 -1.75 16.79 8.90
C GLY A 225 -0.89 16.17 7.80
N ALA A 226 -1.37 15.16 7.04
CA ALA A 226 -0.55 14.43 6.06
C ALA A 226 0.11 15.34 4.99
N ARG A 227 1.42 15.18 4.81
CA ARG A 227 2.28 15.93 3.88
C ARG A 227 3.15 15.04 3.00
N VAL A 228 3.52 13.86 3.46
CA VAL A 228 4.32 12.88 2.73
C VAL A 228 3.56 11.56 2.67
N ALA A 229 3.35 11.07 1.45
CA ALA A 229 2.62 9.84 1.20
C ALA A 229 3.44 8.88 0.35
N LEU A 230 3.32 7.58 0.63
CA LEU A 230 3.97 6.52 -0.16
C LEU A 230 2.93 5.58 -0.75
N GLY A 231 2.98 5.43 -2.08
CA GLY A 231 2.28 4.38 -2.82
C GLY A 231 3.22 3.25 -3.17
N HIS A 232 2.81 2.01 -2.94
CA HIS A 232 3.59 0.81 -3.23
C HIS A 232 2.74 -0.23 -3.95
N THR A 233 3.29 -0.74 -5.07
CA THR A 233 2.69 -1.81 -5.85
C THR A 233 3.73 -2.88 -6.12
N VAL A 234 3.34 -4.15 -5.99
CA VAL A 234 4.13 -5.30 -6.44
C VAL A 234 3.32 -6.05 -7.47
N GLY A 235 3.94 -6.35 -8.61
CA GLY A 235 3.34 -7.12 -9.68
C GLY A 235 3.99 -8.48 -9.87
N ARG A 236 3.30 -9.34 -10.63
CA ARG A 236 3.82 -10.64 -11.07
C ARG A 236 5.20 -10.49 -11.74
N GLY A 237 6.10 -11.46 -11.49
CA GLY A 237 7.50 -11.39 -11.93
C GLY A 237 8.43 -10.61 -10.98
N ALA A 238 7.98 -10.38 -9.74
CA ALA A 238 8.75 -9.71 -8.68
C ALA A 238 9.27 -8.32 -9.11
N ASN A 239 8.35 -7.52 -9.67
CA ASN A 239 8.59 -6.12 -9.95
C ASN A 239 7.89 -5.29 -8.88
N ALA A 240 8.59 -4.33 -8.29
CA ALA A 240 8.03 -3.43 -7.31
C ALA A 240 8.19 -1.98 -7.77
N SER A 241 7.14 -1.19 -7.59
CA SER A 241 7.15 0.24 -7.79
C SER A 241 6.80 0.96 -6.49
N VAL A 242 7.54 2.04 -6.22
CA VAL A 242 7.29 2.94 -5.10
C VAL A 242 7.20 4.36 -5.64
N VAL A 243 6.16 5.07 -5.24
CA VAL A 243 5.93 6.48 -5.58
C VAL A 243 5.78 7.27 -4.31
N ILE A 244 6.59 8.31 -4.14
CA ILE A 244 6.49 9.24 -3.01
C ILE A 244 5.85 10.53 -3.50
N LEU A 245 4.77 10.91 -2.83
CA LEU A 245 4.06 12.16 -3.07
C LEU A 245 4.29 13.12 -1.91
N THR A 246 4.48 14.40 -2.21
CA THR A 246 4.59 15.47 -1.22
C THR A 246 3.59 16.58 -1.48
N ARG A 247 3.13 17.22 -0.40
CA ARG A 247 2.30 18.42 -0.44
C ARG A 247 3.08 19.69 -0.77
#